data_AF-A0A9X3BG47-F1
#
_entry.id   AF-A0A9X3BG47-F1
#
_cell.length_a   1.000
_cell.length_b   1.000
_cell.length_c   1.000
_cell.angle_alpha   90.00
_cell.angle_beta   90.00
_cell.angle_gamma   90.00
#
_symmetry.space_group_name_H-M   'P 1'
#
loop_
_entity.id
_entity.type
_entity.pdbx_description
1 polymer ?
#
loop_
_entity_poly.entity_id
_entity_poly.type
_entity_poly.pdbx_seq_one_letter_code
_entity_poly.pdbx_strand_id
1 'polypeptide(L)' 'RRARAVVETAVAEAVDRTGRALGPAPLCLDAEHAQRVAALTVYVRQSHAERDLQRLGELAGASA' A
#
# COMPACT_ATOMS: atom_id res chain seq x y z
N ARG A 1 -9.62 4.82 -9.37
CA ARG A 1 -9.38 3.39 -9.06
C ARG A 1 -7.98 2.92 -9.52
N ARG A 2 -7.57 3.06 -10.79
CA ARG A 2 -6.21 2.69 -11.27
C ARG A 2 -5.05 3.35 -10.50
N ALA A 3 -5.11 4.67 -10.29
CA ALA A 3 -4.08 5.39 -9.53
C ALA A 3 -3.92 4.85 -8.09
N ARG A 4 -5.02 4.43 -7.47
CA ARG A 4 -5.01 3.88 -6.10
C ARG A 4 -4.27 2.55 -6.02
N ALA A 5 -4.54 1.63 -6.94
CA ALA A 5 -3.82 0.35 -6.99
C ALA A 5 -2.32 0.56 -7.22
N VAL A 6 -1.95 1.49 -8.12
CA VAL A 6 -0.53 1.84 -8.35
C VAL A 6 0.12 2.39 -7.09
N VAL A 7 -0.56 3.29 -6.35
CA VAL A 7 -0.05 3.85 -5.10
C VAL A 7 0.12 2.77 -4.04
N GLU A 8 -0.84 1.85 -3.89
CA GLU A 8 -0.74 0.75 -2.93
C GLU A 8 0.46 -0.15 -3.21
N THR A 9 0.66 -0.56 -4.47
CA THR A 9 1.83 -1.34 -4.88
C THR A 9 3.14 -0.57 -4.64
N ALA A 10 3.19 0.70 -5.04
CA ALA A 10 4.39 1.51 -4.89
C ALA A 10 4.79 1.71 -3.41
N VAL A 11 3.81 1.94 -2.53
CA VAL A 11 4.05 2.08 -1.09
C VAL A 11 4.54 0.76 -0.49
N ALA A 12 3.91 -0.36 -0.84
CA ALA A 12 4.35 -1.68 -0.36
C ALA A 12 5.79 -1.98 -0.77
N GLU A 13 6.14 -1.76 -2.05
CA GLU A 13 7.50 -1.96 -2.56
C GLU A 13 8.52 -1.04 -1.88
N ALA A 14 8.17 0.23 -1.67
CA ALA A 14 9.06 1.19 -1.04
C ALA A 14 9.41 0.78 0.39
N VAL A 15 8.40 0.52 1.22
CA VAL A 15 8.59 0.12 2.63
C VAL A 15 9.43 -1.16 2.74
N ASP A 16 9.11 -2.16 1.91
CA ASP A 16 9.77 -3.46 1.91
C ASP A 16 11.24 -3.37 1.45
N ARG A 17 11.51 -2.63 0.37
CA ARG A 17 12.90 -2.43 -0.10
C ARG A 17 13.72 -1.61 0.88
N THR A 18 13.17 -0.53 1.44
CA THR A 18 13.90 0.27 2.43
C THR A 18 14.15 -0.49 3.72
N GLY A 19 13.20 -1.31 4.17
CA GLY A 19 13.37 -2.14 5.36
C GLY A 19 14.50 -3.16 5.19
N ARG A 20 14.60 -3.80 4.02
CA ARG A 20 15.75 -4.67 3.71
C ARG A 20 17.07 -3.91 3.60
N ALA A 21 17.07 -2.73 2.99
CA ALA A 21 18.29 -1.96 2.75
C ALA A 21 18.87 -1.35 4.04
N LEU A 22 18.02 -0.88 4.95
CA LEU A 22 18.41 -0.18 6.17
C LEU A 22 18.43 -1.09 7.41
N GLY A 23 17.86 -2.30 7.29
CA GLY A 23 17.65 -3.20 8.42
C GLY A 23 16.55 -2.70 9.37
N PRO A 24 16.43 -3.29 10.56
CA PRO A 24 15.33 -3.00 11.48
C PRO A 24 15.49 -1.67 12.21
N ALA A 25 16.69 -1.08 12.22
CA ALA A 25 17.03 0.06 13.08
C ALA A 25 16.08 1.26 12.93
N PRO A 26 15.67 1.72 11.71
CA PRO A 26 14.72 2.82 11.59
C PRO A 26 13.34 2.53 12.19
N LEU A 27 12.91 1.27 12.17
CA LEU A 27 11.60 0.88 12.75
C LEU A 27 11.68 0.65 14.26
N CYS A 28 12.86 0.35 14.81
CA CYS A 28 13.04 0.07 16.23
C CYS A 28 13.53 1.28 17.04
N LEU A 29 14.32 2.16 16.42
CA LEU A 29 15.07 3.22 17.12
C LEU A 29 14.60 4.63 16.76
N ASP A 30 13.78 4.77 15.71
CA ASP A 30 13.17 6.04 15.32
C ASP A 30 11.64 5.93 15.40
N ALA A 31 11.09 6.46 16.49
CA ALA A 31 9.66 6.40 16.76
C ALA A 31 8.84 7.20 15.73
N GLU A 32 9.38 8.29 15.19
CA GLU A 32 8.69 9.11 14.19
C GLU A 32 8.63 8.37 12.85
N HIS A 33 9.72 7.73 12.44
CA HIS A 33 9.75 6.87 11.26
C HIS A 33 8.77 5.69 11.40
N ALA A 34 8.80 4.98 12.53
CA ALA A 34 7.91 3.86 12.80
C ALA A 34 6.43 4.28 12.73
N GLN A 35 6.07 5.41 13.34
CA GLN A 35 4.71 5.94 13.29
C GLN A 35 4.28 6.30 11.86
N ARG A 36 5.15 6.94 11.09
CA ARG A 36 4.87 7.29 9.69
C ARG A 36 4.64 6.07 8.83
N VAL A 37 5.47 5.04 8.94
CA VAL A 37 5.31 3.77 8.20
C VAL A 37 4.01 3.08 8.57
N ALA A 38 3.68 3.01 9.86
CA ALA A 38 2.43 2.42 10.34
C ALA A 38 1.20 3.20 9.83
N ALA A 39 1.21 4.53 9.97
CA ALA A 39 0.13 5.39 9.53
C ALA A 39 -0.08 5.31 8.00
N LEU A 40 1.01 5.35 7.23
CA LEU A 40 0.97 5.21 5.77
C LEU A 40 0.39 3.86 5.36
N THR A 41 0.85 2.77 5.98
CA THR A 41 0.36 1.41 5.70
C THR A 41 -1.15 1.31 5.94
N VAL A 42 -1.63 1.85 7.05
CA VAL A 42 -3.06 1.89 7.35
C VAL A 42 -3.80 2.76 6.33
N TYR A 43 -3.31 3.97 6.03
CA TYR A 43 -3.95 4.92 5.12
C TYR A 43 -4.16 4.33 3.72
N VAL A 44 -3.15 3.67 3.15
CA VAL A 44 -3.28 3.09 1.80
C VAL A 44 -4.26 1.91 1.75
N ARG A 45 -4.40 1.16 2.85
CA ARG A 45 -5.32 0.01 2.97
C ARG A 45 -6.76 0.40 3.31
N GLN A 46 -7.01 1.62 3.79
CA GLN A 46 -8.37 2.09 4.16
C GLN A 46 -9.33 2.13 2.96
N SER A 47 -8.81 2.20 1.75
CA SER A 47 -9.64 2.09 0.57
C SER A 47 -9.69 0.65 0.14
N HIS A 48 -10.87 0.05 0.20
CA HIS A 48 -11.16 -1.34 -0.18
C HIS A 48 -10.78 -1.66 -1.64
N ALA A 49 -9.49 -1.78 -1.92
CA ALA A 49 -8.94 -2.01 -3.24
C ALA A 49 -9.48 -3.31 -3.83
N GLU A 50 -9.72 -4.33 -3.01
CA GLU A 50 -10.33 -5.60 -3.41
C GLU A 50 -11.78 -5.44 -3.89
N ARG A 51 -12.61 -4.64 -3.19
CA ARG A 51 -13.99 -4.34 -3.62
C ARG A 51 -14.02 -3.49 -4.88
N ASP A 52 -13.08 -2.57 -5.03
CA ASP A 52 -12.93 -1.75 -6.23
C ASP A 52 -12.42 -2.55 -7.44
N LEU A 53 -11.53 -3.52 -7.22
CA LEU A 53 -11.04 -4.44 -8.25
C LEU A 53 -12.15 -5.40 -8.71
N GLN A 54 -12.95 -5.93 -7.78
CA GLN A 54 -14.12 -6.73 -8.12
C GLN A 54 -15.12 -5.93 -8.97
N ARG A 55 -15.43 -4.68 -8.58
CA ARG A 55 -16.30 -3.78 -9.35
C ARG A 55 -15.77 -3.51 -10.76
N LEU A 56 -14.46 -3.37 -10.92
CA LEU A 56 -13.83 -3.18 -12.23
C LEU A 56 -13.88 -4.47 -13.07
N GLY A 57 -13.70 -5.64 -12.45
CA GLY A 57 -13.88 -6.94 -13.10
C GLY A 57 -15.30 -7.15 -13.60
N GLU A 58 -16.31 -6.80 -12.79
CA GLU A 58 -17.72 -6.84 -13.19
C GLU A 58 -18.01 -5.94 -14.39
N LEU A 59 -17.49 -4.70 -14.40
CA LEU A 59 -17.70 -3.76 -15.51
C LEU A 59 -16.99 -4.19 -16.80
N ALA A 60 -15.79 -4.76 -16.70
CA ALA A 60 -15.04 -5.27 -17.85
C ALA A 60 -15.66 -6.55 -18.43
N GLY A 61 -16.17 -7.44 -17.57
CA GLY A 61 -16.84 -8.68 -17.98
C GLY A 61 -18.25 -8.47 -18.54
N ALA A 62 -18.98 -7.43 -18.10
CA ALA A 62 -20.28 -7.07 -18.66
C ALA A 62 -20.22 -6.40 -20.05
N SER A 63 -19.01 -6.05 -20.50
CA SER A 63 -18.76 -5.47 -21.83
C SER A 63 -18.34 -6.53 -22.88
N ALA A 64 -18.45 -7.82 -22.55
CA ALA A 64 -18.25 -8.97 -23.42
C ALA A 64 -19.58 -9.67 -23.68
#